data_AF-A0A1F7U0P9-F1
#
_entry.id   AF-A0A1F7U0P9-F1
#
_cell.length_a   1.000
_cell.length_b   1.000
_cell.length_c   1.000
_cell.angle_alpha   90.00
_cell.angle_beta   90.00
_cell.angle_gamma   90.00
#
_symmetry.space_group_name_H-M   'P 1'
#
loop_
_entity.id
_entity.type
_entity.pdbx_description
1 polymer ?
#
loop_
_entity_poly.entity_id
_entity_poly.type
_entity_poly.pdbx_seq_one_letter_code
_entity_poly.pdbx_strand_id
1 'polypeptide(L)'
;MAIFGIVVFLGLSVGRVFVRQAAFYREIEALESERERLLFENRSFERQLSFVSSEAFLEREARETFGQQRLGETAVYIDETPTATLEVSEEPVIVPSHMQQWIEFFFPN
;
A
#
# COMPACT_ATOMS: atom_id res chain seq x y z
N MET A 1 -29.68 17.20 -68.36
CA MET A 1 -29.50 15.87 -67.74
C MET A 1 -28.08 15.63 -67.22
N ALA A 2 -27.02 15.76 -68.03
CA ALA A 2 -25.65 15.50 -67.59
C ALA A 2 -25.17 16.37 -66.40
N ILE A 3 -25.46 17.67 -66.43
CA ILE A 3 -25.08 18.61 -65.34
C ILE A 3 -25.72 18.22 -64.01
N PHE A 4 -26.99 17.81 -64.03
CA PHE A 4 -27.70 17.36 -62.83
C PHE A 4 -27.06 16.10 -62.25
N GLY A 5 -26.71 15.12 -63.09
CA GLY A 5 -26.00 13.91 -62.66
C GLY A 5 -24.62 14.22 -62.06
N ILE A 6 -23.88 15.16 -62.63
CA ILE A 6 -22.58 15.59 -62.12
C ILE A 6 -22.73 16.25 -60.74
N VAL A 7 -23.71 17.13 -60.56
CA VAL A 7 -23.96 17.81 -59.28
C VAL A 7 -24.34 16.80 -58.19
N VAL A 8 -25.21 15.84 -58.51
CA VAL A 8 -25.59 14.78 -57.56
C VAL A 8 -24.39 13.91 -57.21
N PHE A 9 -23.58 13.50 -58.19
CA PHE A 9 -22.38 12.70 -57.96
C PHE A 9 -21.36 13.43 -57.08
N LEU A 10 -21.11 14.73 -57.35
CA LEU A 10 -20.24 15.55 -56.52
C LEU A 10 -20.78 15.67 -55.09
N GLY A 11 -22.07 15.95 -54.94
CA GLY A 11 -22.71 16.08 -53.63
C GLY A 11 -22.57 14.82 -52.78
N LEU A 12 -22.78 13.64 -53.39
CA LEU A 12 -22.62 12.36 -52.70
C LEU A 12 -21.16 12.07 -52.33
N SER A 13 -20.23 12.37 -53.24
CA SER A 13 -18.79 12.16 -53.02
C SER A 13 -18.28 13.03 -51.87
N VAL A 14 -18.61 14.33 -51.90
CA VAL A 14 -18.22 15.30 -50.88
C VAL A 14 -18.88 14.96 -49.54
N GLY A 15 -20.18 14.64 -49.54
CA GLY A 15 -20.91 14.26 -48.32
C GLY A 15 -20.29 13.05 -47.62
N ARG A 16 -19.86 12.03 -48.37
CA ARG A 16 -19.20 10.85 -47.79
C ARG A 16 -17.87 11.19 -47.12
N VAL A 17 -17.09 12.12 -47.68
CA VAL A 17 -15.82 12.56 -47.08
C VAL A 17 -16.08 13.34 -45.80
N PHE A 18 -17.04 14.28 -45.80
CA PHE A 18 -17.40 15.05 -44.61
C PHE A 18 -17.88 14.17 -43.45
N VAL A 19 -18.71 13.17 -43.71
CA VAL A 19 -19.19 12.25 -42.67
C VAL A 19 -18.03 11.46 -42.05
N ARG A 20 -17.10 10.96 -42.87
CA ARG A 20 -15.91 10.25 -42.37
C ARG A 20 -15.02 11.17 -41.55
N GLN A 21 -14.80 12.39 -42.03
CA GLN A 21 -13.97 13.36 -41.35
C GLN A 21 -14.58 13.77 -40.00
N ALA A 22 -15.90 13.95 -39.93
CA ALA A 22 -16.59 14.20 -38.67
C ALA A 22 -16.47 13.02 -37.69
N ALA A 23 -16.52 11.78 -38.17
CA ALA A 23 -16.29 10.60 -37.33
C ALA A 23 -14.87 10.58 -36.75
N PHE A 24 -13.84 10.87 -37.57
CA PHE A 24 -12.46 10.94 -37.10
C PHE A 24 -12.26 12.04 -36.04
N TYR A 25 -12.82 13.23 -36.24
CA TYR A 25 -12.70 14.29 -35.22
C TYR A 25 -13.36 13.91 -33.89
N ARG A 26 -14.51 13.24 -33.93
CA ARG A 26 -15.16 12.72 -32.71
C ARG A 26 -14.31 11.66 -32.02
N GLU A 27 -13.64 10.81 -32.78
CA GLU A 27 -12.75 9.80 -32.23
C GLU A 27 -11.50 10.42 -31.61
N ILE A 28 -10.92 11.45 -32.24
CA ILE A 28 -9.82 12.24 -31.68
C ILE A 28 -10.24 12.88 -30.35
N GLU A 29 -11.40 13.54 -30.33
CA GLU A 29 -11.92 14.19 -29.12
C GLU A 29 -12.17 13.18 -27.99
N ALA A 30 -12.74 12.01 -28.33
CA ALA A 30 -12.93 10.93 -27.37
C ALA A 30 -11.58 10.44 -26.81
N LEU A 31 -10.58 10.21 -27.66
CA LEU A 31 -9.25 9.77 -27.25
C LEU A 31 -8.52 10.82 -26.41
N GLU A 32 -8.65 12.10 -26.74
CA GLU A 32 -8.07 13.20 -25.97
C GLU A 32 -8.70 13.31 -24.58
N SER A 33 -10.03 13.21 -24.49
CA SER A 33 -10.73 13.20 -23.19
C SER A 33 -10.33 12.00 -22.32
N GLU A 34 -10.20 10.82 -22.93
CA GLU A 34 -9.78 9.61 -22.22
C GLU A 34 -8.33 9.72 -21.74
N ARG A 35 -7.44 10.28 -22.56
CA ARG A 35 -6.06 10.58 -22.17
C ARG A 35 -6.02 11.51 -20.96
N GLU A 36 -6.83 12.56 -20.96
CA GLU A 36 -6.87 13.53 -19.86
C GLU A 36 -7.42 12.90 -18.57
N ARG A 37 -8.44 12.05 -18.68
CA ARG A 37 -8.94 11.23 -17.56
C ARG A 37 -7.85 10.35 -16.97
N LEU A 38 -7.13 9.59 -17.81
CA LEU A 38 -6.04 8.71 -17.37
C LEU A 38 -4.90 9.49 -16.70
N LEU A 39 -4.53 10.67 -17.23
CA LEU A 39 -3.52 11.53 -16.62
C LEU A 39 -3.96 12.05 -15.24
N PHE A 40 -5.24 12.40 -15.10
CA PHE A 40 -5.79 12.80 -13.80
C PHE A 40 -5.77 11.65 -12.79
N GLU A 41 -6.20 10.45 -13.20
CA GLU A 41 -6.21 9.26 -12.36
C GLU A 41 -4.80 8.87 -11.94
N ASN A 42 -3.84 8.88 -12.87
CA ASN A 42 -2.43 8.59 -12.57
C ASN A 42 -1.88 9.55 -11.49
N ARG A 43 -2.06 10.87 -11.65
CA ARG A 43 -1.66 11.85 -10.62
C ARG A 43 -2.36 11.62 -9.27
N SER A 44 -3.58 11.09 -9.29
CA SER A 44 -4.31 10.75 -8.06
C SER A 44 -3.70 9.54 -7.37
N PHE A 45 -3.28 8.52 -8.13
CA PHE A 45 -2.61 7.34 -7.62
C PHE A 45 -1.19 7.66 -7.13
N GLU A 46 -0.44 8.51 -7.83
CA GLU A 46 0.88 8.97 -7.38
C GLU A 46 0.79 9.65 -6.01
N ARG A 47 -0.23 10.48 -5.79
CA ARG A 47 -0.46 11.12 -4.48
C ARG A 47 -0.79 10.09 -3.40
N GLN A 48 -1.67 9.13 -3.68
CA GLN A 48 -2.00 8.06 -2.73
C GLN A 48 -0.77 7.20 -2.40
N LEU A 49 0.01 6.84 -3.42
CA LEU A 49 1.23 6.08 -3.28
C LEU A 49 2.23 6.85 -2.40
N SER A 50 2.42 8.15 -2.64
CA SER A 50 3.33 8.97 -1.82
C SER A 50 2.95 9.01 -0.34
N PHE A 51 1.65 8.95 -0.03
CA PHE A 51 1.16 8.89 1.35
C PHE A 51 1.40 7.52 1.98
N VAL A 52 1.05 6.44 1.28
CA VAL A 52 1.21 5.06 1.77
C VAL A 52 2.69 4.67 1.88
N SER A 53 3.54 5.17 0.99
CA SER A 53 4.99 4.96 1.05
C SER A 53 5.69 5.87 2.04
N SER A 54 4.98 6.79 2.71
CA SER A 54 5.59 7.67 3.69
C SER A 54 6.04 6.89 4.92
N GLU A 55 7.17 7.26 5.50
CA GLU A 55 7.71 6.61 6.70
C GLU A 55 6.71 6.64 7.87
N ALA A 56 5.96 7.73 8.02
CA ALA A 56 4.95 7.87 9.06
C ALA A 56 3.81 6.85 8.91
N PHE A 57 3.35 6.60 7.67
CA PHE A 57 2.32 5.60 7.42
C PHE A 57 2.88 4.19 7.65
N LEU A 58 4.07 3.89 7.14
CA LEU A 58 4.72 2.58 7.31
C LEU A 58 5.00 2.25 8.77
N GLU A 59 5.46 3.23 9.56
CA GLU A 59 5.69 3.06 10.98
C GLU A 59 4.38 2.81 11.74
N ARG A 60 3.32 3.59 11.45
CA ARG A 60 2.02 3.38 12.08
C ARG A 60 1.55 1.95 11.83
N GLU A 61 1.64 1.49 10.59
CA GLU A 61 1.18 0.15 10.25
C GLU A 61 2.05 -0.96 10.81
N ALA A 62 3.37 -0.76 10.90
CA ALA A 62 4.27 -1.69 11.56
C ALA A 62 3.98 -1.82 13.07
N ARG A 63 3.65 -0.70 13.72
CA ARG A 63 3.28 -0.67 15.14
C ARG A 63 1.91 -1.31 15.38
N GLU A 64 0.92 -0.99 14.57
CA GLU A 64 -0.45 -1.54 14.71
C GLU A 64 -0.52 -3.03 14.37
N THR A 65 0.15 -3.46 13.29
CA THR A 65 0.05 -4.86 12.80
C THR A 65 1.00 -5.81 13.51
N PHE A 66 2.23 -5.37 13.77
CA PHE A 66 3.29 -6.24 14.27
C PHE A 66 3.78 -5.87 15.68
N GLY A 67 3.22 -4.84 16.30
CA GLY A 67 3.70 -4.34 17.61
C GLY A 67 5.15 -3.84 17.55
N GLN A 68 5.66 -3.52 16.36
CA GLN A 68 7.06 -3.15 16.18
C GLN A 68 7.35 -1.73 16.71
N GLN A 69 8.60 -1.52 17.11
CA GLN A 69 9.12 -0.25 17.64
C GLN A 69 10.26 0.24 16.76
N ARG A 70 10.48 1.56 16.73
CA ARG A 70 11.64 2.10 16.02
C ARG A 70 12.93 1.68 16.73
N LEU A 71 14.01 1.56 15.96
CA LEU A 71 15.35 1.33 16.48
C LEU A 71 15.72 2.43 17.48
N GLY A 72 15.90 2.06 18.75
CA GLY A 72 16.24 2.99 19.86
C GLY A 72 15.06 3.39 20.76
N GLU A 73 13.83 2.96 20.47
CA GLU A 73 12.70 3.08 21.40
C GLU A 73 12.75 1.98 22.47
N THR A 74 12.27 2.28 23.69
CA THR A 74 12.18 1.31 24.79
C THR A 74 10.71 1.12 25.17
N ALA A 75 10.20 -0.10 25.01
CA ALA A 75 8.89 -0.49 25.51
C ALA A 75 8.88 -0.47 27.05
N VAL A 76 7.97 0.30 27.65
CA VAL A 76 7.71 0.23 29.10
C VAL A 76 6.38 -0.46 29.30
N TYR A 77 6.41 -1.67 29.86
CA TYR A 77 5.23 -2.39 30.32
C TYR A 77 5.05 -2.12 31.82
N ILE A 78 3.88 -1.61 32.20
CA ILE A 78 3.51 -1.45 33.61
C ILE A 78 2.64 -2.64 33.97
N ASP A 79 3.15 -3.51 34.84
CA ASP A 79 2.38 -4.62 35.37
C ASP A 79 1.48 -4.09 36.51
N GLU A 80 0.17 -4.33 36.43
CA GLU A 80 -0.80 -3.91 37.46
C GLU A 80 -0.78 -4.84 38.68
N THR A 81 -0.01 -5.92 38.63
CA THR A 81 0.21 -6.73 39.82
C THR A 81 1.21 -6.02 40.74
N PRO A 82 0.84 -5.71 41.99
CA PRO A 82 1.81 -5.20 42.94
C PRO A 82 2.83 -6.31 43.14
N THR A 83 4.00 -6.15 42.53
CA THR A 83 5.20 -6.91 42.88
C THR A 83 5.40 -6.64 44.37
N ALA A 84 4.99 -7.60 45.20
CA ALA A 84 5.34 -7.60 46.59
C ALA A 84 6.85 -7.42 46.65
N THR A 85 7.28 -6.32 47.26
CA THR A 85 8.68 -6.08 47.59
C THR A 85 9.16 -7.28 48.39
N LEU A 86 9.81 -8.22 47.72
CA LEU A 86 10.49 -9.32 48.37
C LEU A 86 11.67 -8.70 49.10
N GLU A 87 11.59 -8.65 50.43
CA GLU A 87 12.75 -8.41 51.27
C GLU A 87 13.84 -9.39 50.86
N VAL A 88 14.95 -8.85 50.36
CA VAL A 88 16.17 -9.61 50.06
C VAL A 88 16.74 -10.05 51.40
N SER A 89 16.28 -11.21 51.87
CA SER A 89 17.02 -12.01 52.85
C SER A 89 18.16 -12.67 52.09
N GLU A 90 19.39 -12.18 52.30
CA GLU A 90 20.62 -12.80 51.82
C GLU A 90 20.85 -14.14 52.55
N GLU A 91 20.09 -15.17 52.21
CA GLU A 91 20.55 -16.55 52.38
C GLU A 91 21.33 -16.93 51.12
N PRO A 92 22.53 -17.54 51.25
CA PRO A 92 23.32 -17.92 50.10
C PRO A 92 22.58 -18.98 49.30
N VAL A 93 21.95 -18.56 48.21
CA VAL A 93 21.35 -19.45 47.22
C VAL A 93 22.49 -20.23 46.57
N ILE A 94 22.70 -21.46 47.04
CA ILE A 94 23.61 -22.41 46.39
C ILE A 94 22.95 -22.79 45.07
N VAL A 95 23.31 -22.08 43.99
CA VAL A 95 22.84 -22.40 42.65
C VAL A 95 23.53 -23.69 42.21
N PRO A 96 22.80 -24.79 42.00
CA PRO A 96 23.41 -26.04 41.54
C PRO A 96 24.04 -25.82 40.17
N SER A 97 25.25 -26.35 39.99
CA SER A 97 25.95 -26.27 38.71
C SER A 97 25.11 -26.94 37.61
N HIS A 98 25.27 -26.52 36.36
CA HIS A 98 24.51 -27.07 35.23
C HIS A 98 24.56 -28.61 35.17
N MET A 99 25.66 -29.24 35.60
CA MET A 99 25.79 -30.70 35.64
C MET A 99 24.84 -31.36 36.67
N GLN A 100 24.62 -30.73 37.82
CA GLN A 100 23.73 -31.24 38.87
C GLN A 100 22.27 -31.22 38.41
N GLN A 101 21.86 -30.18 37.68
CA GLN A 101 20.52 -30.09 37.10
C GLN A 101 20.26 -31.20 36.08
N TRP A 102 21.26 -31.54 35.25
CA TRP A 102 21.16 -32.66 34.33
C TRP A 102 21.02 -34.00 35.04
N ILE A 103 21.79 -34.23 36.10
CA ILE A 103 21.71 -35.48 36.87
C ILE A 103 20.32 -35.65 37.49
N GLU A 104 19.76 -34.60 38.08
CA GLU A 104 18.42 -34.63 38.68
C GLU A 104 17.32 -34.87 37.64
N PHE A 105 17.46 -34.31 36.43
CA PHE A 105 16.53 -34.56 35.34
C PHE A 105 16.52 -36.03 34.90
N PHE A 106 17.69 -36.67 34.82
CA PHE A 106 17.82 -38.05 34.36
C PHE A 106 17.58 -39.11 35.45
N PHE A 107 17.80 -38.77 36.72
CA PHE A 107 17.66 -39.69 37.86
C PHE A 107 16.90 -39.04 39.02
N PRO A 108 15.58 -38.82 38.89
CA PRO A 108 14.75 -38.39 40.01
C PRO A 108 14.58 -39.54 41.01
N ASN A 109 14.78 -39.26 42.32
CA ASN A 109 14.53 -40.19 43.42
C ASN A 109 13.03 -40.41 43.68
#